data_AF-A0A953M6Z4-F1
#
_entry.id   AF-A0A953M6Z4-F1
#
_cell.length_a   1.000
_cell.length_b   1.000
_cell.length_c   1.000
_cell.angle_alpha   90.00
_cell.angle_beta   90.00
_cell.angle_gamma   90.00
#
_symmetry.space_group_name_H-M   'P 1'
#
loop_
_entity.id
_entity.type
_entity.pdbx_description
1 polymer ?
#
loop_
_entity_poly.entity_id
_entity_poly.type
_entity_poly.pdbx_seq_one_letter_code
_entity_poly.pdbx_strand_id
1 'polypeptide(L)'
;MYRDLHEFVGALERSGELLTVSESVDAVLEVAEITDRVSKSAAPSAPSAAARKNDPRFSDRGGPALLFNNIEGAAFPLLINAFGSYRRTEMALGCDRSGFDSIADRIAGFVKPQPPRSFRDALAKARQFAPLLKIGPKRRRGPGPCQQVVRTGDKIDLTLLPLIRCWPHDGDPASLGYPEGINDAVEGLGHPDKTHDEWDAECRGRYITFAGIHTIHADDAGQPKPSTHNIGMYRLQLLGKDRLAMHWHMHHDGARHWRSWKERGEPMPVAIAFGGESVLPYAATAPLPPGISELLMAGFLHGRGIEMTRARTVPLWVPANAEIVIEGFVRTDA
;
A
#
# COMPACT_ATOMS: atom_id res chain seq x y z
N MET A 1 -9.83 -1.85 15.65
CA MET A 1 -9.02 -1.75 14.43
C MET A 1 -8.66 -0.31 14.19
N TYR A 2 -7.47 -0.05 13.64
CA TYR A 2 -6.92 1.29 13.53
C TYR A 2 -7.54 2.04 12.34
N ARG A 3 -8.00 3.27 12.60
CA ARG A 3 -8.75 4.07 11.62
C ARG A 3 -7.87 4.72 10.56
N ASP A 4 -6.58 4.87 10.86
CA ASP A 4 -5.54 5.45 10.02
C ASP A 4 -4.17 4.91 10.46
N LEU A 5 -3.11 5.36 9.79
CA LEU A 5 -1.76 4.91 10.06
C LEU A 5 -1.25 5.43 11.41
N HIS A 6 -1.61 6.65 11.81
CA HIS A 6 -1.21 7.26 13.08
C HIS A 6 -1.71 6.47 14.27
N GLU A 7 -2.97 6.02 14.24
CA GLU A 7 -3.51 5.15 15.29
C GLU A 7 -2.78 3.82 15.38
N PHE A 8 -2.37 3.25 14.23
CA PHE A 8 -1.61 2.01 14.21
C PHE A 8 -0.20 2.19 14.75
N VAL A 9 0.52 3.22 14.30
CA VAL A 9 1.86 3.59 14.81
C VAL A 9 1.82 3.81 16.32
N GLY A 10 0.85 4.58 16.83
CA GLY A 10 0.70 4.79 18.27
C GLY A 10 0.35 3.50 19.03
N ALA A 11 -0.33 2.55 18.39
CA ALA A 11 -0.58 1.25 19.00
C ALA A 11 0.67 0.37 19.04
N LEU A 12 1.50 0.39 18.00
CA LEU A 12 2.80 -0.27 17.98
C LEU A 12 3.72 0.28 19.09
N GLU A 13 3.77 1.60 19.24
CA GLU A 13 4.54 2.26 20.30
C GLU A 13 4.07 1.82 21.69
N ARG A 14 2.75 1.93 21.99
CA ARG A 14 2.19 1.54 23.29
C ARG A 14 2.38 0.06 23.61
N SER A 15 2.52 -0.81 22.60
CA SER A 15 2.75 -2.24 22.81
C SER A 15 4.23 -2.63 22.81
N GLY A 16 5.17 -1.68 22.71
CA GLY A 16 6.60 -1.97 22.61
C GLY A 16 7.02 -2.65 21.31
N GLU A 17 6.22 -2.50 20.24
CA GLU A 17 6.43 -3.10 18.92
C GLU A 17 7.06 -2.11 17.91
N LEU A 18 7.34 -0.87 18.33
CA LEU A 18 7.96 0.17 17.51
C LEU A 18 9.25 0.65 18.15
N LEU A 19 10.30 0.79 17.35
CA LEU A 19 11.52 1.49 17.68
C LEU A 19 11.62 2.74 16.80
N THR A 20 11.92 3.88 17.41
CA THR A 20 12.14 5.14 16.71
C THR A 20 13.64 5.40 16.59
N VAL A 21 14.09 5.71 15.38
CA VAL A 21 15.48 6.05 15.05
C VAL A 21 15.53 7.56 14.77
N SER A 22 16.35 8.28 15.54
CA SER A 22 16.43 9.76 15.46
C SER A 22 17.70 10.23 14.75
N GLU A 23 18.70 9.35 14.68
CA GLU A 23 19.93 9.52 13.91
C GLU A 23 19.60 9.72 12.42
N SER A 24 20.45 10.50 11.74
CA SER A 24 20.42 10.62 10.28
C SER A 24 20.80 9.28 9.67
N VAL A 25 20.00 8.80 8.71
CA VAL A 25 20.26 7.54 8.00
C VAL A 25 20.05 7.75 6.51
N ASP A 26 20.93 7.18 5.69
CA ASP A 26 20.82 7.27 4.24
C ASP A 26 19.67 6.38 3.70
N ALA A 27 18.84 6.96 2.83
CA ALA A 27 17.83 6.23 2.06
C ALA A 27 18.44 5.19 1.11
N VAL A 28 19.73 5.36 0.80
CA VAL A 28 20.50 4.54 -0.11
C VAL A 28 21.24 3.47 0.69
N LEU A 29 20.72 2.24 0.63
CA LEU A 29 21.25 1.02 1.27
C LEU A 29 21.21 0.99 2.81
N GLU A 30 21.47 2.08 3.52
CA GLU A 30 21.58 2.04 4.98
C GLU A 30 20.27 1.68 5.69
N VAL A 31 19.16 2.35 5.36
CA VAL A 31 17.84 1.98 5.89
C VAL A 31 17.54 0.50 5.63
N ALA A 32 17.87 0.02 4.43
CA ALA A 32 17.61 -1.36 4.04
C ALA A 32 18.44 -2.35 4.87
N GLU A 33 19.73 -2.08 5.07
CA GLU A 33 20.63 -2.91 5.89
C GLU A 33 20.19 -2.95 7.36
N ILE A 34 19.84 -1.80 7.94
CA ILE A 34 19.32 -1.73 9.32
C ILE A 34 18.03 -2.54 9.43
N THR A 35 17.10 -2.32 8.50
CA THR A 35 15.80 -3.02 8.47
C THR A 35 15.97 -4.52 8.26
N ASP A 36 16.90 -4.96 7.42
CA ASP A 36 17.18 -6.37 7.16
C ASP A 36 17.62 -7.09 8.44
N ARG A 37 18.59 -6.53 9.17
CA ARG A 37 19.04 -7.07 10.46
C ARG A 37 17.91 -7.11 11.49
N VAL A 38 17.15 -6.03 11.60
CA VAL A 38 16.04 -5.93 12.56
C VAL A 38 14.95 -6.95 12.24
N SER A 39 14.52 -7.05 10.99
CA SER A 39 13.46 -7.98 10.56
C SER A 39 13.81 -9.45 10.83
N LYS A 40 15.10 -9.80 10.86
CA LYS A 40 15.59 -11.17 11.16
C LYS A 40 15.86 -11.41 12.64
N SER A 41 15.79 -10.37 13.48
CA SER A 41 15.96 -10.47 14.93
C SER A 41 14.71 -11.00 15.62
N ALA A 42 14.83 -11.31 16.93
CA ALA A 42 13.71 -11.78 17.73
C ALA A 42 12.59 -10.71 17.80
N ALA A 43 11.33 -11.14 17.64
CA ALA A 43 10.18 -10.27 17.80
C ALA A 43 10.05 -9.81 19.27
N PRO A 44 9.61 -8.55 19.52
CA PRO A 44 9.42 -8.05 20.88
C PRO A 44 8.40 -8.84 21.68
N SER A 45 7.32 -9.28 21.03
CA SER A 45 6.26 -10.08 21.66
C SER A 45 5.94 -11.34 20.85
N ALA A 46 5.61 -12.40 21.56
CA ALA A 46 5.11 -13.62 20.93
C ALA A 46 3.75 -13.36 20.23
N PRO A 47 3.50 -13.98 19.05
CA PRO A 47 2.21 -13.91 18.37
C PRO A 47 1.20 -14.87 19.01
N SER A 48 0.01 -15.00 18.43
CA SER A 48 -0.99 -15.97 18.89
C SER A 48 -0.49 -17.42 18.85
N ALA A 49 -1.15 -18.30 19.62
CA ALA A 49 -0.86 -19.73 19.57
C ALA A 49 -1.09 -20.34 18.18
N ALA A 50 -2.07 -19.84 17.42
CA ALA A 50 -2.35 -20.28 16.05
C ALA A 50 -1.19 -19.92 15.12
N ALA A 51 -0.68 -18.68 15.18
CA ALA A 51 0.49 -18.27 14.41
C ALA A 51 1.72 -19.13 14.72
N ARG A 52 1.99 -19.40 16.00
CA ARG A 52 3.10 -20.29 16.42
C ARG A 52 2.93 -21.73 15.91
N LYS A 53 1.70 -22.23 15.86
CA LYS A 53 1.41 -23.56 15.31
C LYS A 53 1.63 -23.61 13.80
N ASN A 54 1.24 -22.57 13.08
CA ASN A 54 1.32 -22.50 11.61
C ASN A 54 2.76 -22.25 11.14
N ASP A 55 3.57 -21.50 11.89
CA ASP A 55 4.99 -21.31 11.64
C ASP A 55 5.83 -21.51 12.92
N PRO A 56 6.11 -22.76 13.31
CA PRO A 56 6.89 -23.05 14.51
C PRO A 56 8.37 -22.66 14.38
N ARG A 57 8.85 -22.33 13.18
CA ARG A 57 10.28 -22.05 12.94
C ARG A 57 10.61 -20.56 13.03
N PHE A 58 9.71 -19.69 12.57
CA PHE A 58 9.98 -18.27 12.46
C PHE A 58 8.93 -17.36 13.12
N SER A 59 7.94 -17.92 13.81
CA SER A 59 6.92 -17.13 14.51
C SER A 59 7.46 -16.21 15.62
N ASP A 60 8.69 -16.43 16.08
CA ASP A 60 9.39 -15.60 17.06
C ASP A 60 10.33 -14.55 16.45
N ARG A 61 10.30 -14.38 15.12
CA ARG A 61 11.14 -13.42 14.38
C ARG A 61 10.35 -12.19 13.92
N GLY A 62 11.08 -11.17 13.50
CA GLY A 62 10.52 -9.95 12.91
C GLY A 62 11.08 -8.64 13.44
N GLY A 63 11.82 -8.67 14.56
CA GLY A 63 12.24 -7.47 15.31
C GLY A 63 11.08 -6.50 15.61
N PRO A 64 11.35 -5.28 16.10
CA PRO A 64 10.35 -4.20 16.13
C PRO A 64 10.09 -3.61 14.72
N ALA A 65 8.97 -2.91 14.56
CA ALA A 65 8.81 -1.94 13.48
C ALA A 65 9.80 -0.78 13.67
N LEU A 66 10.17 -0.10 12.59
CA LEU A 66 11.11 1.02 12.63
C LEU A 66 10.45 2.29 12.12
N LEU A 67 10.56 3.37 12.88
CA LEU A 67 10.22 4.73 12.45
C LEU A 67 11.49 5.57 12.41
N PHE A 68 11.98 5.87 11.21
CA PHE A 68 13.11 6.77 11.01
C PHE A 68 12.58 8.19 10.87
N ASN A 69 12.96 9.07 11.80
CA ASN A 69 12.52 10.46 11.78
C ASN A 69 13.38 11.36 10.89
N ASN A 70 14.59 10.93 10.55
CA ASN A 70 15.54 11.71 9.78
C ASN A 70 16.18 10.83 8.70
N ILE A 71 15.63 10.90 7.49
CA ILE A 71 16.20 10.28 6.30
C ILE A 71 16.83 11.37 5.45
N GLU A 72 18.09 11.19 5.06
CA GLU A 72 18.84 12.20 4.32
C GLU A 72 18.14 12.57 3.01
N GLY A 73 18.00 13.89 2.79
CA GLY A 73 17.32 14.44 1.60
C GLY A 73 15.80 14.26 1.56
N ALA A 74 15.18 13.54 2.50
CA ALA A 74 13.73 13.34 2.54
C ALA A 74 13.01 14.38 3.40
N ALA A 75 11.79 14.75 3.00
CA ALA A 75 10.94 15.69 3.73
C ALA A 75 10.00 15.00 4.73
N PHE A 76 9.95 13.67 4.75
CA PHE A 76 9.01 12.88 5.55
C PHE A 76 9.74 11.77 6.31
N PRO A 77 9.24 11.39 7.51
CA PRO A 77 9.73 10.22 8.21
C PRO A 77 9.37 8.94 7.45
N LEU A 78 10.11 7.87 7.72
CA LEU A 78 9.91 6.56 7.11
C LEU A 78 9.50 5.52 8.15
N LEU A 79 8.28 5.00 8.02
CA LEU A 79 7.83 3.81 8.72
C LEU A 79 8.12 2.57 7.85
N ILE A 80 8.89 1.63 8.38
CA ILE A 80 9.22 0.36 7.71
C ILE A 80 9.14 -0.81 8.71
N ASN A 81 9.06 -2.04 8.20
CA ASN A 81 8.91 -3.25 9.01
C ASN A 81 7.64 -3.29 9.90
N ALA A 82 6.66 -2.42 9.62
CA ALA A 82 5.41 -2.28 10.37
C ALA A 82 4.59 -3.59 10.42
N PHE A 83 4.71 -4.44 9.39
CA PHE A 83 4.06 -5.74 9.30
C PHE A 83 5.05 -6.91 9.40
N GLY A 84 6.30 -6.64 9.81
CA GLY A 84 7.40 -7.60 9.77
C GLY A 84 7.37 -8.73 10.79
N SER A 85 6.31 -8.81 11.62
CA SER A 85 6.12 -9.92 12.55
C SER A 85 4.67 -10.41 12.50
N TYR A 86 4.48 -11.67 12.89
CA TYR A 86 3.15 -12.25 13.08
C TYR A 86 2.32 -11.39 14.04
N ARG A 87 2.90 -10.98 15.18
CA ARG A 87 2.23 -10.17 16.19
C ARG A 87 1.70 -8.86 15.60
N ARG A 88 2.52 -8.11 14.86
CA ARG A 88 2.10 -6.82 14.30
C ARG A 88 1.08 -6.99 13.18
N THR A 89 1.18 -8.04 12.40
CA THR A 89 0.16 -8.37 11.39
C THR A 89 -1.18 -8.72 12.06
N GLU A 90 -1.17 -9.50 13.14
CA GLU A 90 -2.39 -9.80 13.91
C GLU A 90 -2.98 -8.54 14.55
N MET A 91 -2.15 -7.61 15.05
CA MET A 91 -2.61 -6.30 15.52
C MET A 91 -3.27 -5.50 14.40
N ALA A 92 -2.63 -5.41 13.23
CA ALA A 92 -3.13 -4.65 12.09
C ALA A 92 -4.48 -5.18 11.57
N LEU A 93 -4.68 -6.50 11.63
CA LEU A 93 -5.90 -7.19 11.24
C LEU A 93 -6.90 -7.40 12.38
N GLY A 94 -6.60 -6.90 13.59
CA GLY A 94 -7.48 -6.96 14.76
C GLY A 94 -7.81 -8.38 15.23
N CYS A 95 -6.84 -9.29 15.10
CA CYS A 95 -6.93 -10.69 15.52
C CYS A 95 -5.78 -11.11 16.45
N ASP A 96 -5.11 -10.16 17.11
CA ASP A 96 -3.98 -10.35 18.04
C ASP A 96 -4.28 -11.31 19.20
N ARG A 97 -5.55 -11.43 19.60
CA ARG A 97 -5.99 -12.38 20.64
C ARG A 97 -6.42 -13.74 20.09
N SER A 98 -6.92 -13.78 18.87
CA SER A 98 -7.63 -14.94 18.30
C SER A 98 -6.89 -15.61 17.14
N GLY A 99 -5.79 -15.03 16.66
CA GLY A 99 -5.01 -15.50 15.52
C GLY A 99 -5.74 -15.36 14.19
N PHE A 100 -5.01 -15.61 13.10
CA PHE A 100 -5.56 -15.50 11.73
C PHE A 100 -6.70 -16.48 11.45
N ASP A 101 -6.74 -17.62 12.12
CA ASP A 101 -7.81 -18.62 11.98
C ASP A 101 -9.18 -17.99 12.25
N SER A 102 -9.26 -17.04 13.19
CA SER A 102 -10.51 -16.32 13.47
C SER A 102 -11.01 -15.46 12.30
N ILE A 103 -10.11 -14.97 11.44
CA ILE A 103 -10.48 -14.26 10.20
C ILE A 103 -11.00 -15.27 9.18
N ALA A 104 -10.32 -16.42 9.04
CA ALA A 104 -10.76 -17.50 8.16
C ALA A 104 -12.15 -18.03 8.55
N ASP A 105 -12.39 -18.26 9.84
CA ASP A 105 -13.69 -18.68 10.38
C ASP A 105 -14.78 -17.65 10.11
N ARG A 106 -14.47 -16.36 10.29
CA ARG A 106 -15.40 -15.29 9.94
C ARG A 106 -15.73 -15.35 8.46
N ILE A 107 -14.74 -15.43 7.55
CA ILE A 107 -14.96 -15.52 6.10
C ILE A 107 -15.79 -16.76 5.75
N ALA A 108 -15.44 -17.94 6.29
CA ALA A 108 -16.11 -19.20 6.03
C ALA A 108 -17.58 -19.18 6.46
N GLY A 109 -17.88 -18.50 7.58
CA GLY A 109 -19.25 -18.28 8.05
C GLY A 109 -20.14 -17.50 7.08
N PHE A 110 -19.55 -16.72 6.16
CA PHE A 110 -20.29 -15.96 5.14
C PHE A 110 -20.43 -16.70 3.80
N VAL A 111 -19.46 -17.55 3.44
CA VAL A 111 -19.44 -18.26 2.14
C VAL A 111 -20.45 -19.43 2.10
N LYS A 112 -20.81 -20.02 3.24
CA LYS A 112 -21.77 -21.13 3.33
C LYS A 112 -23.08 -20.72 4.02
N PRO A 113 -24.02 -20.05 3.33
CA PRO A 113 -25.32 -19.74 3.92
C PRO A 113 -26.13 -21.03 4.11
N GLN A 114 -26.35 -21.44 5.36
CA GLN A 114 -27.38 -22.43 5.66
C GLN A 114 -28.76 -21.75 5.61
N PRO A 115 -29.74 -22.27 4.84
CA PRO A 115 -31.09 -21.68 4.80
C PRO A 115 -31.71 -21.67 6.21
N PRO A 116 -32.39 -20.57 6.62
CA PRO A 116 -33.00 -20.50 7.93
C PRO A 116 -34.11 -21.53 8.08
N ARG A 117 -34.12 -22.26 9.20
CA ARG A 117 -35.14 -23.30 9.47
C ARG A 117 -36.41 -22.75 10.14
N SER A 118 -36.37 -21.50 10.63
CA SER A 118 -37.49 -20.85 11.31
C SER A 118 -37.41 -19.33 11.26
N PHE A 119 -38.50 -18.62 11.58
CA PHE A 119 -38.52 -17.16 11.69
C PHE A 119 -37.57 -16.61 12.77
N ARG A 120 -37.39 -17.33 13.89
CA ARG A 120 -36.40 -16.96 14.92
C ARG A 120 -34.97 -17.09 14.42
N ASP A 121 -34.68 -18.17 13.69
CA ASP A 121 -33.39 -18.40 13.05
C ASP A 121 -33.11 -17.34 11.96
N ALA A 122 -34.14 -16.94 11.20
CA ALA A 122 -34.04 -15.85 10.24
C ALA A 122 -33.70 -14.50 10.92
N LEU A 123 -34.31 -14.18 12.06
CA LEU A 123 -34.00 -12.96 12.81
C LEU A 123 -32.57 -12.99 13.41
N ALA A 124 -32.15 -14.14 13.93
CA ALA A 124 -30.78 -14.32 14.45
C ALA A 124 -29.74 -14.16 13.33
N LYS A 125 -29.96 -14.77 12.16
CA LYS A 125 -29.11 -14.61 10.97
C LYS A 125 -29.11 -13.18 10.48
N ALA A 126 -30.26 -12.52 10.39
CA ALA A 126 -30.32 -11.11 9.99
C ALA A 126 -29.45 -10.21 10.90
N ARG A 127 -29.47 -10.46 12.22
CA ARG A 127 -28.59 -9.76 13.17
C ARG A 127 -27.11 -10.09 12.96
N GLN A 128 -26.79 -11.34 12.65
CA GLN A 128 -25.42 -11.78 12.34
C GLN A 128 -24.87 -11.13 11.06
N PHE A 129 -25.69 -10.97 10.03
CA PHE A 129 -25.28 -10.35 8.75
C PHE A 129 -25.43 -8.82 8.72
N ALA A 130 -26.16 -8.21 9.67
CA ALA A 130 -26.37 -6.76 9.73
C ALA A 130 -25.06 -5.92 9.69
N PRO A 131 -23.94 -6.34 10.33
CA PRO A 131 -22.67 -5.62 10.21
C PRO A 131 -22.13 -5.54 8.77
N LEU A 132 -22.42 -6.54 7.92
CA LEU A 132 -21.94 -6.55 6.53
C LEU A 132 -22.51 -5.40 5.69
N LEU A 133 -23.70 -4.90 6.04
CA LEU A 133 -24.30 -3.77 5.33
C LEU A 133 -23.45 -2.48 5.46
N LYS A 134 -22.53 -2.43 6.42
CA LYS A 134 -21.67 -1.27 6.69
C LYS A 134 -20.28 -1.36 6.10
N ILE A 135 -19.91 -2.47 5.44
CA ILE A 135 -18.53 -2.73 4.98
C ILE A 135 -18.22 -2.16 3.59
N GLY A 136 -19.24 -1.79 2.81
CA GLY A 136 -19.03 -1.15 1.50
C GLY A 136 -18.34 0.22 1.62
N PRO A 137 -17.52 0.63 0.64
CA PRO A 137 -16.74 1.86 0.71
C PRO A 137 -17.62 3.10 0.91
N LYS A 138 -17.20 3.98 1.81
CA LYS A 138 -17.92 5.20 2.20
C LYS A 138 -17.35 6.41 1.48
N ARG A 139 -18.11 6.93 0.52
CA ARG A 139 -17.70 8.08 -0.28
C ARG A 139 -18.08 9.38 0.41
N ARG A 140 -17.07 10.18 0.74
CA ARG A 140 -17.25 11.49 1.38
C ARG A 140 -17.76 12.54 0.39
N ARG A 141 -18.45 13.55 0.92
CA ARG A 141 -18.76 14.79 0.20
C ARG A 141 -17.68 15.81 0.55
N GLY A 142 -16.70 16.00 -0.32
CA GLY A 142 -15.60 16.96 -0.12
C GLY A 142 -14.25 16.32 0.23
N PRO A 143 -13.20 17.15 0.43
CA PRO A 143 -11.81 16.71 0.46
C PRO A 143 -11.44 15.95 1.73
N GLY A 144 -10.69 14.85 1.60
CA GLY A 144 -10.17 14.00 2.68
C GLY A 144 -9.03 14.63 3.47
N PRO A 145 -8.69 14.09 4.66
CA PRO A 145 -7.43 14.42 5.35
C PRO A 145 -6.19 14.35 4.45
N CYS A 146 -6.13 13.37 3.54
CA CYS A 146 -5.06 13.22 2.55
C CYS A 146 -4.91 14.39 1.55
N GLN A 147 -5.81 15.38 1.59
CA GLN A 147 -5.85 16.53 0.67
C GLN A 147 -5.63 17.87 1.38
N GLN A 148 -5.10 17.86 2.61
CA GLN A 148 -4.76 19.07 3.36
C GLN A 148 -3.65 19.90 2.67
N VAL A 149 -2.69 19.23 2.03
CA VAL A 149 -1.61 19.85 1.26
C VAL A 149 -1.66 19.31 -0.16
N VAL A 150 -1.73 20.20 -1.16
CA VAL A 150 -1.80 19.82 -2.57
C VAL A 150 -0.67 20.51 -3.33
N ARG A 151 0.22 19.73 -3.94
CA ARG A 151 1.29 20.20 -4.84
C ARG A 151 1.00 19.68 -6.26
N THR A 152 1.06 20.58 -7.24
CA THR A 152 0.78 20.29 -8.65
C THR A 152 1.84 20.94 -9.54
N GLY A 153 2.03 20.40 -10.75
CA GLY A 153 2.92 21.00 -11.74
C GLY A 153 4.38 21.00 -11.31
N ASP A 154 5.04 22.14 -11.46
CA ASP A 154 6.44 22.38 -11.12
C ASP A 154 6.79 22.09 -9.65
N LYS A 155 5.81 22.27 -8.74
CA LYS A 155 5.94 21.99 -7.29
C LYS A 155 6.03 20.51 -6.93
N ILE A 156 5.84 19.60 -7.90
CA ILE A 156 6.00 18.16 -7.68
C ILE A 156 7.49 17.83 -7.67
N ASP A 157 7.91 17.22 -6.57
CA ASP A 157 9.22 16.61 -6.40
C ASP A 157 9.08 15.33 -5.57
N LEU A 158 9.16 14.20 -6.25
CA LEU A 158 9.08 12.85 -5.69
C LEU A 158 10.38 12.43 -5.01
N THR A 159 11.50 13.12 -5.25
CA THR A 159 12.79 12.81 -4.61
C THR A 159 12.78 13.08 -3.11
N LEU A 160 11.88 13.97 -2.67
CA LEU A 160 11.64 14.31 -1.26
C LEU A 160 10.91 13.22 -0.47
N LEU A 161 10.30 12.23 -1.14
CA LEU A 161 9.72 11.08 -0.44
C LEU A 161 10.85 10.19 0.09
N PRO A 162 10.75 9.56 1.26
CA PRO A 162 11.77 8.68 1.81
C PRO A 162 11.72 7.28 1.17
N LEU A 163 11.74 7.22 -0.17
CA LEU A 163 11.88 5.98 -0.92
C LEU A 163 13.28 5.41 -0.68
N ILE A 164 13.48 4.10 -0.73
CA ILE A 164 14.79 3.51 -0.42
C ILE A 164 15.35 2.72 -1.60
N ARG A 165 16.68 2.73 -1.73
CA ARG A 165 17.40 1.76 -2.57
C ARG A 165 17.77 0.58 -1.68
N CYS A 166 17.24 -0.60 -1.98
CA CYS A 166 17.42 -1.77 -1.12
C CYS A 166 18.77 -2.45 -1.38
N TRP A 167 19.16 -2.57 -2.65
CA TRP A 167 20.37 -3.31 -3.06
C TRP A 167 21.31 -2.46 -3.92
N PRO A 168 22.63 -2.77 -3.94
CA PRO A 168 23.61 -1.95 -4.66
C PRO A 168 23.31 -1.73 -6.15
N HIS A 169 22.72 -2.72 -6.82
CA HIS A 169 22.41 -2.69 -8.27
C HIS A 169 20.95 -2.40 -8.58
N ASP A 170 20.15 -2.00 -7.58
CA ASP A 170 18.76 -1.62 -7.83
C ASP A 170 18.71 -0.41 -8.78
N GLY A 171 17.90 -0.53 -9.83
CA GLY A 171 17.76 0.51 -10.84
C GLY A 171 18.97 0.71 -11.76
N ASP A 172 19.91 -0.25 -11.80
CA ASP A 172 21.08 -0.27 -12.68
C ASP A 172 20.92 -1.25 -13.86
N PRO A 173 20.51 -0.80 -15.06
CA PRO A 173 20.42 -1.67 -16.23
C PRO A 173 21.77 -2.25 -16.67
N ALA A 174 22.88 -1.54 -16.46
CA ALA A 174 24.20 -1.98 -16.90
C ALA A 174 24.65 -3.24 -16.14
N SER A 175 24.26 -3.37 -14.86
CA SER A 175 24.47 -4.59 -14.06
C SER A 175 23.83 -5.85 -14.66
N LEU A 176 22.85 -5.70 -15.56
CA LEU A 176 22.17 -6.78 -16.27
C LEU A 176 22.67 -6.96 -17.72
N GLY A 177 23.70 -6.22 -18.13
CA GLY A 177 24.29 -6.29 -19.47
C GLY A 177 23.63 -5.39 -20.52
N TYR A 178 22.76 -4.44 -20.12
CA TYR A 178 22.29 -3.39 -21.02
C TYR A 178 23.38 -2.33 -21.24
N PRO A 179 23.38 -1.61 -22.38
CA PRO A 179 24.29 -0.48 -22.58
C PRO A 179 24.19 0.56 -21.46
N GLU A 180 25.34 1.13 -21.06
CA GLU A 180 25.37 2.31 -20.21
C GLU A 180 24.61 3.46 -20.88
N GLY A 181 23.89 4.25 -20.08
CA GLY A 181 23.11 5.37 -20.59
C GLY A 181 21.92 4.98 -21.48
N ILE A 182 21.44 3.72 -21.44
CA ILE A 182 20.28 3.27 -22.25
C ILE A 182 19.04 4.15 -22.09
N ASN A 183 18.92 4.85 -20.96
CA ASN A 183 17.80 5.73 -20.65
C ASN A 183 18.13 7.23 -20.80
N ASP A 184 19.35 7.62 -21.17
CA ASP A 184 19.79 9.02 -21.18
C ASP A 184 19.05 9.86 -22.24
N ALA A 185 18.58 9.21 -23.30
CA ALA A 185 17.78 9.86 -24.35
C ALA A 185 16.28 9.99 -23.99
N VAL A 186 15.83 9.41 -22.86
CA VAL A 186 14.43 9.50 -22.44
C VAL A 186 14.19 10.84 -21.76
N GLU A 187 13.37 11.67 -22.38
CA GLU A 187 13.06 13.01 -21.88
C GLU A 187 12.35 12.96 -20.50
N GLY A 188 12.79 13.83 -19.60
CA GLY A 188 12.17 14.02 -18.28
C GLY A 188 12.58 13.01 -17.21
N LEU A 189 13.58 12.17 -17.46
CA LEU A 189 14.22 11.39 -16.40
C LEU A 189 15.24 12.25 -15.64
N GLY A 190 15.51 11.88 -14.40
CA GLY A 190 16.41 12.59 -13.50
C GLY A 190 15.76 13.79 -12.81
N HIS A 191 16.61 14.68 -12.29
CA HIS A 191 16.22 15.90 -11.59
C HIS A 191 16.93 17.09 -12.24
N PRO A 192 16.24 18.20 -12.56
CA PRO A 192 16.84 19.33 -13.28
C PRO A 192 18.02 19.97 -12.53
N ASP A 193 17.98 19.91 -11.20
CA ASP A 193 19.02 20.47 -10.33
C ASP A 193 20.07 19.43 -9.88
N LYS A 194 20.13 18.26 -10.53
CA LYS A 194 21.13 17.21 -10.24
C LYS A 194 21.86 16.79 -11.49
N THR A 195 23.17 16.63 -11.35
CA THR A 195 24.02 15.93 -12.31
C THR A 195 23.69 14.44 -12.35
N HIS A 196 24.19 13.74 -13.37
CA HIS A 196 24.04 12.29 -13.47
C HIS A 196 24.63 11.57 -12.23
N ASP A 197 25.83 11.96 -11.80
CA ASP A 197 26.51 11.33 -10.66
C ASP A 197 25.76 11.58 -9.34
N GLU A 198 25.24 12.79 -9.12
CA GLU A 198 24.39 13.09 -7.96
C GLU A 198 23.09 12.28 -7.99
N TRP A 199 22.46 12.13 -9.16
CA TRP A 199 21.28 11.28 -9.30
C TRP A 199 21.60 9.80 -9.01
N ASP A 200 22.73 9.31 -9.50
CA ASP A 200 23.16 7.93 -9.31
C ASP A 200 23.42 7.60 -7.83
N ALA A 201 24.08 8.54 -7.15
CA ALA A 201 24.42 8.43 -5.73
C ALA A 201 23.17 8.49 -4.85
N GLU A 202 22.26 9.44 -5.09
CA GLU A 202 21.20 9.81 -4.13
C GLU A 202 19.81 9.28 -4.49
N CYS A 203 19.54 8.99 -5.77
CA CYS A 203 18.17 8.77 -6.28
C CYS A 203 17.97 7.46 -7.04
N ARG A 204 18.96 7.01 -7.82
CA ARG A 204 18.84 5.78 -8.62
C ARG A 204 18.48 4.59 -7.73
N GLY A 205 17.60 3.73 -8.23
CA GLY A 205 17.27 2.48 -7.54
C GLY A 205 16.34 2.64 -6.34
N ARG A 206 15.82 3.84 -6.10
CA ARG A 206 14.81 4.06 -5.06
C ARG A 206 13.44 3.59 -5.55
N TYR A 207 12.75 2.82 -4.71
CA TYR A 207 11.45 2.24 -5.07
C TYR A 207 10.34 2.59 -4.08
N ILE A 208 9.13 2.79 -4.61
CA ILE A 208 7.89 2.61 -3.87
C ILE A 208 7.62 1.12 -3.82
N THR A 209 7.56 0.55 -2.61
CA THR A 209 7.35 -0.90 -2.39
C THR A 209 6.06 -1.22 -1.64
N PHE A 210 5.47 -0.24 -0.94
CA PHE A 210 4.35 -0.46 -0.04
C PHE A 210 3.31 0.65 -0.14
N ALA A 211 2.61 0.71 -1.27
CA ALA A 211 1.54 1.66 -1.55
C ALA A 211 0.38 1.01 -2.30
N GLY A 212 -0.84 1.49 -2.04
CA GLY A 212 -2.05 1.08 -2.75
C GLY A 212 -2.17 1.82 -4.09
N ILE A 213 -2.22 1.07 -5.19
CA ILE A 213 -2.33 1.58 -6.55
C ILE A 213 -3.77 1.46 -7.01
N HIS A 214 -4.43 2.60 -7.13
CA HIS A 214 -5.83 2.71 -7.54
C HIS A 214 -5.94 2.93 -9.04
N THR A 215 -6.73 2.08 -9.69
CA THR A 215 -7.03 2.16 -11.14
C THR A 215 -8.48 1.75 -11.40
N ILE A 216 -8.98 2.10 -12.59
CA ILE A 216 -10.29 1.68 -13.10
C ILE A 216 -10.15 1.28 -14.57
N HIS A 217 -11.04 0.38 -15.02
CA HIS A 217 -11.20 0.11 -16.44
C HIS A 217 -11.71 1.36 -17.16
N ALA A 218 -11.33 1.53 -18.43
CA ALA A 218 -11.70 2.72 -19.18
C ALA A 218 -13.23 2.87 -19.34
N ASP A 219 -13.99 1.77 -19.39
CA ASP A 219 -15.46 1.78 -19.46
C ASP A 219 -16.15 2.41 -18.24
N ASP A 220 -15.45 2.44 -17.11
CA ASP A 220 -15.92 3.08 -15.89
C ASP A 220 -15.46 4.54 -15.75
N ALA A 221 -14.77 5.08 -16.75
CA ALA A 221 -14.34 6.48 -16.75
C ALA A 221 -15.55 7.42 -16.58
N GLY A 222 -15.42 8.39 -15.67
CA GLY A 222 -16.49 9.34 -15.34
C GLY A 222 -17.60 8.78 -14.43
N GLN A 223 -17.66 7.47 -14.18
CA GLN A 223 -18.67 6.90 -13.30
C GLN A 223 -18.49 7.40 -11.86
N PRO A 224 -19.58 7.76 -11.14
CA PRO A 224 -19.48 8.19 -9.75
C PRO A 224 -19.04 7.04 -8.82
N LYS A 225 -19.35 5.80 -9.21
CA LYS A 225 -19.05 4.57 -8.46
C LYS A 225 -18.53 3.49 -9.42
N PRO A 226 -17.26 3.61 -9.88
CA PRO A 226 -16.67 2.65 -10.80
C PRO A 226 -16.72 1.24 -10.18
N SER A 227 -17.24 0.28 -10.94
CA SER A 227 -17.38 -1.11 -10.51
C SER A 227 -16.06 -1.87 -10.56
N THR A 228 -15.17 -1.45 -11.46
CA THR A 228 -13.83 -1.97 -11.71
C THR A 228 -12.74 -1.30 -10.88
N HIS A 229 -13.10 -0.59 -9.80
CA HIS A 229 -12.10 0.03 -8.93
C HIS A 229 -11.26 -1.04 -8.24
N ASN A 230 -10.01 -1.15 -8.66
CA ASN A 230 -9.02 -2.08 -8.11
C ASN A 230 -8.03 -1.34 -7.21
N ILE A 231 -7.58 -2.02 -6.15
CA ILE A 231 -6.40 -1.63 -5.36
C ILE A 231 -5.33 -2.71 -5.53
N GLY A 232 -4.24 -2.39 -6.21
CA GLY A 232 -3.08 -3.28 -6.31
C GLY A 232 -1.92 -2.81 -5.45
N MET A 233 -0.92 -3.65 -5.27
CA MET A 233 0.38 -3.26 -4.73
C MET A 233 1.46 -3.66 -5.72
N TYR A 234 2.15 -2.67 -6.28
CA TYR A 234 3.16 -2.87 -7.32
C TYR A 234 4.41 -2.07 -6.95
N ARG A 235 5.58 -2.53 -7.40
CA ARG A 235 6.82 -1.77 -7.23
C ARG A 235 6.85 -0.64 -8.27
N LEU A 236 7.24 0.56 -7.83
CA LEU A 236 7.46 1.69 -8.73
C LEU A 236 8.86 2.26 -8.56
N GLN A 237 9.61 2.35 -9.66
CA GLN A 237 10.95 2.95 -9.66
C GLN A 237 10.86 4.46 -9.70
N LEU A 238 11.61 5.16 -8.85
CA LEU A 238 11.87 6.58 -9.03
C LEU A 238 12.75 6.78 -10.26
N LEU A 239 12.22 7.51 -11.25
CA LEU A 239 12.94 7.81 -12.49
C LEU A 239 13.25 9.30 -12.65
N GLY A 240 12.53 10.18 -11.96
CA GLY A 240 12.74 11.62 -11.99
C GLY A 240 11.94 12.34 -10.93
N LYS A 241 12.03 13.67 -10.91
CA LYS A 241 11.30 14.52 -9.94
C LYS A 241 9.78 14.30 -9.98
N ASP A 242 9.24 13.90 -11.13
CA ASP A 242 7.81 13.70 -11.37
C ASP A 242 7.55 12.47 -12.28
N ARG A 243 8.47 11.50 -12.28
CA ARG A 243 8.41 10.30 -13.12
C ARG A 243 8.66 9.03 -12.31
N LEU A 244 7.80 8.04 -12.55
CA LEU A 244 7.89 6.71 -11.96
C LEU A 244 7.78 5.63 -13.04
N ALA A 245 8.54 4.54 -12.91
CA ALA A 245 8.33 3.33 -13.70
C ALA A 245 7.36 2.40 -12.97
N MET A 246 6.23 2.06 -13.59
CA MET A 246 5.25 1.12 -13.03
C MET A 246 5.53 -0.29 -13.55
N HIS A 247 5.81 -1.25 -12.66
CA HIS A 247 5.96 -2.65 -13.04
C HIS A 247 4.75 -3.48 -12.59
N TRP A 248 3.92 -3.91 -13.54
CA TRP A 248 2.83 -4.85 -13.32
C TRP A 248 3.05 -6.17 -14.05
N HIS A 249 2.62 -7.27 -13.43
CA HIS A 249 2.54 -8.53 -14.14
C HIS A 249 1.30 -8.56 -15.04
N MET A 250 1.41 -9.27 -16.17
CA MET A 250 0.38 -9.27 -17.21
C MET A 250 -1.02 -9.71 -16.76
N HIS A 251 -1.10 -10.47 -15.67
CA HIS A 251 -2.33 -11.04 -15.11
C HIS A 251 -2.97 -10.17 -14.03
N HIS A 252 -2.32 -9.08 -13.61
CA HIS A 252 -2.89 -8.16 -12.62
C HIS A 252 -3.96 -7.26 -13.24
N ASP A 253 -4.96 -6.92 -12.44
CA ASP A 253 -6.07 -6.03 -12.82
C ASP A 253 -5.59 -4.66 -13.33
N GLY A 254 -4.53 -4.11 -12.72
CA GLY A 254 -3.92 -2.85 -13.20
C GLY A 254 -3.42 -2.93 -14.65
N ALA A 255 -2.83 -4.07 -15.05
CA ALA A 255 -2.39 -4.28 -16.43
C ALA A 255 -3.58 -4.45 -17.39
N ARG A 256 -4.66 -5.11 -16.96
CA ARG A 256 -5.91 -5.19 -17.72
C ARG A 256 -6.52 -3.80 -17.93
N HIS A 257 -6.57 -2.98 -16.88
CA HIS A 257 -7.05 -1.61 -16.99
C HIS A 257 -6.20 -0.81 -17.97
N TRP A 258 -4.88 -0.87 -17.87
CA TRP A 258 -4.01 -0.14 -18.80
C TRP A 258 -4.24 -0.52 -20.26
N ARG A 259 -4.43 -1.82 -20.56
CA ARG A 259 -4.78 -2.26 -21.93
C ARG A 259 -6.08 -1.61 -22.43
N SER A 260 -7.11 -1.52 -21.59
CA SER A 260 -8.37 -0.86 -21.96
C SER A 260 -8.21 0.64 -22.29
N TRP A 261 -7.29 1.32 -21.60
CA TRP A 261 -6.98 2.73 -21.90
C TRP A 261 -6.10 2.85 -23.15
N LYS A 262 -5.17 1.91 -23.37
CA LYS A 262 -4.36 1.83 -24.59
C LYS A 262 -5.22 1.59 -25.84
N GLU A 263 -6.23 0.74 -25.74
CA GLU A 263 -7.21 0.52 -26.83
C GLU A 263 -7.98 1.80 -27.20
N ARG A 264 -8.14 2.72 -26.24
CA ARG A 264 -8.72 4.06 -26.49
C ARG A 264 -7.72 5.10 -26.95
N GLY A 265 -6.42 4.80 -26.96
CA GLY A 265 -5.37 5.77 -27.26
C GLY A 265 -5.22 6.87 -26.21
N GLU A 266 -5.71 6.65 -24.99
CA GLU A 266 -5.69 7.62 -23.89
C GLU A 266 -4.73 7.17 -22.79
N PRO A 267 -4.05 8.09 -22.09
CA PRO A 267 -3.22 7.73 -20.94
C PRO A 267 -4.11 7.30 -19.76
N MET A 268 -3.72 6.24 -19.06
CA MET A 268 -4.53 5.70 -17.96
C MET A 268 -4.38 6.55 -16.69
N PRO A 269 -5.46 7.05 -16.07
CA PRO A 269 -5.38 7.70 -14.76
C PRO A 269 -4.98 6.69 -13.67
N VAL A 270 -4.08 7.11 -12.79
CA VAL A 270 -3.61 6.32 -11.63
C VAL A 270 -3.50 7.20 -10.40
N ALA A 271 -3.79 6.62 -9.23
CA ALA A 271 -3.49 7.22 -7.94
C ALA A 271 -2.76 6.24 -7.03
N ILE A 272 -1.68 6.69 -6.40
CA ILE A 272 -0.81 5.91 -5.51
C ILE A 272 -1.03 6.44 -4.10
N ALA A 273 -1.54 5.61 -3.20
CA ALA A 273 -1.85 5.99 -1.83
C ALA A 273 -0.90 5.30 -0.84
N PHE A 274 -0.23 6.09 -0.02
CA PHE A 274 0.59 5.64 1.11
C PHE A 274 -0.22 5.72 2.40
N GLY A 275 -0.06 4.73 3.27
CA GLY A 275 -0.77 4.68 4.55
C GLY A 275 -2.27 4.43 4.40
N GLY A 276 -3.08 5.03 5.28
CA GLY A 276 -4.51 4.72 5.44
C GLY A 276 -4.75 3.69 6.54
N GLU A 277 -5.93 3.07 6.51
CA GLU A 277 -6.32 2.03 7.46
C GLU A 277 -5.32 0.85 7.44
N SER A 278 -5.01 0.30 8.61
CA SER A 278 -4.02 -0.78 8.78
C SER A 278 -4.28 -2.06 7.98
N VAL A 279 -5.52 -2.25 7.52
CA VAL A 279 -5.95 -3.42 6.72
C VAL A 279 -5.76 -3.26 5.23
N LEU A 280 -5.59 -2.02 4.74
CA LEU A 280 -5.50 -1.76 3.30
C LEU A 280 -4.36 -2.54 2.64
N PRO A 281 -3.14 -2.62 3.21
CA PRO A 281 -2.06 -3.37 2.59
C PRO A 281 -2.41 -4.85 2.37
N TYR A 282 -2.94 -5.52 3.40
CA TYR A 282 -3.33 -6.92 3.27
C TYR A 282 -4.48 -7.09 2.26
N ALA A 283 -5.50 -6.23 2.33
CA ALA A 283 -6.64 -6.29 1.42
C ALA A 283 -6.24 -6.10 -0.05
N ALA A 284 -5.26 -5.22 -0.35
CA ALA A 284 -4.73 -4.99 -1.69
C ALA A 284 -3.93 -6.18 -2.26
N THR A 285 -3.49 -7.10 -1.41
CA THR A 285 -2.72 -8.30 -1.81
C THR A 285 -3.49 -9.60 -1.68
N ALA A 286 -4.70 -9.55 -1.10
CA ALA A 286 -5.49 -10.74 -0.82
C ALA A 286 -5.91 -11.41 -2.13
N PRO A 287 -5.74 -12.74 -2.28
CA PRO A 287 -6.22 -13.46 -3.46
C PRO A 287 -7.74 -13.61 -3.38
N LEU A 288 -8.46 -12.63 -3.92
CA LEU A 288 -9.92 -12.57 -3.84
C LEU A 288 -10.58 -13.32 -5.01
N PRO A 289 -11.74 -13.98 -4.78
CA PRO A 289 -12.57 -14.49 -5.85
C PRO A 289 -13.04 -13.39 -6.81
N PRO A 290 -13.30 -13.71 -8.09
CA PRO A 290 -13.87 -12.76 -9.04
C PRO A 290 -15.14 -12.10 -8.50
N GLY A 291 -15.23 -10.76 -8.64
CA GLY A 291 -16.39 -9.97 -8.22
C GLY A 291 -16.38 -9.50 -6.76
N ILE A 292 -15.39 -9.91 -5.95
CA ILE A 292 -15.18 -9.35 -4.60
C ILE A 292 -14.05 -8.32 -4.69
N SER A 293 -14.35 -7.05 -4.42
CA SER A 293 -13.34 -5.98 -4.47
C SER A 293 -12.48 -5.92 -3.19
N GLU A 294 -11.25 -5.45 -3.34
CA GLU A 294 -10.30 -5.25 -2.24
C GLU A 294 -10.85 -4.26 -1.22
N LEU A 295 -11.59 -3.24 -1.66
CA LEU A 295 -12.28 -2.29 -0.77
C LEU A 295 -13.34 -2.96 0.11
N LEU A 296 -14.03 -3.98 -0.42
CA LEU A 296 -15.01 -4.73 0.35
C LEU A 296 -14.31 -5.63 1.39
N MET A 297 -13.22 -6.28 0.99
CA MET A 297 -12.37 -7.06 1.92
C MET A 297 -11.78 -6.15 3.02
N ALA A 298 -11.25 -4.99 2.66
CA ALA A 298 -10.75 -4.02 3.62
C ALA A 298 -11.85 -3.58 4.59
N GLY A 299 -13.05 -3.28 4.10
CA GLY A 299 -14.18 -2.91 4.95
C GLY A 299 -14.64 -4.05 5.87
N PHE A 300 -14.55 -5.30 5.41
CA PHE A 300 -14.85 -6.49 6.21
C PHE A 300 -13.86 -6.67 7.35
N LEU A 301 -12.56 -6.56 7.07
CA LEU A 301 -11.51 -6.64 8.08
C LEU A 301 -11.67 -5.48 9.08
N HIS A 302 -11.84 -4.25 8.58
CA HIS A 302 -12.09 -3.04 9.37
C HIS A 302 -13.36 -3.05 10.21
N GLY A 303 -14.34 -3.88 9.84
CA GLY A 303 -15.67 -3.89 10.42
C GLY A 303 -16.54 -2.69 10.01
N ARG A 304 -16.03 -1.84 9.11
CA ARG A 304 -16.74 -0.70 8.49
C ARG A 304 -16.06 -0.35 7.17
N GLY A 305 -16.82 0.18 6.24
CA GLY A 305 -16.29 0.60 4.95
C GLY A 305 -15.18 1.65 5.06
N ILE A 306 -14.16 1.46 4.23
CA ILE A 306 -13.06 2.42 4.05
C ILE A 306 -13.63 3.74 3.56
N GLU A 307 -13.18 4.81 4.18
CA GLU A 307 -13.62 6.16 3.84
C GLU A 307 -12.82 6.65 2.63
N MET A 308 -13.52 7.10 1.58
CA MET A 308 -12.94 7.45 0.29
C MET A 308 -13.23 8.91 -0.06
N THR A 309 -12.26 9.59 -0.66
CA THR A 309 -12.41 10.93 -1.25
C THR A 309 -12.13 10.88 -2.75
N ARG A 310 -12.69 11.83 -3.52
CA ARG A 310 -12.33 12.00 -4.93
C ARG A 310 -10.91 12.56 -5.01
N ALA A 311 -10.09 11.99 -5.89
CA ALA A 311 -8.80 12.57 -6.28
C ALA A 311 -9.00 13.98 -6.88
N ARG A 312 -7.93 14.80 -6.89
CA ARG A 312 -7.97 16.21 -7.31
C ARG A 312 -7.79 16.38 -8.82
N THR A 313 -6.92 15.60 -9.44
CA THR A 313 -6.50 15.74 -10.84
C THR A 313 -6.89 14.53 -11.71
N VAL A 314 -7.18 13.38 -11.09
CA VAL A 314 -7.63 12.16 -11.80
C VAL A 314 -9.04 11.73 -11.38
N PRO A 315 -9.82 11.08 -12.26
CA PRO A 315 -11.21 10.68 -11.97
C PRO A 315 -11.32 9.43 -11.07
N LEU A 316 -10.45 9.30 -10.06
CA LEU A 316 -10.37 8.15 -9.16
C LEU A 316 -10.89 8.47 -7.76
N TRP A 317 -11.11 7.41 -6.98
CA TRP A 317 -11.35 7.48 -5.54
C TRP A 317 -10.10 6.98 -4.81
N VAL A 318 -9.70 7.66 -3.76
CA VAL A 318 -8.55 7.31 -2.91
C VAL A 318 -8.98 7.24 -1.44
N PRO A 319 -8.30 6.45 -0.59
CA PRO A 319 -8.56 6.44 0.84
C PRO A 319 -8.41 7.85 1.41
N ALA A 320 -9.43 8.32 2.12
CA ALA A 320 -9.45 9.67 2.68
C ALA A 320 -8.37 9.85 3.77
N ASN A 321 -8.04 8.77 4.47
CA ASN A 321 -7.07 8.73 5.56
C ASN A 321 -5.66 8.34 5.10
N ALA A 322 -5.38 8.29 3.79
CA ALA A 322 -4.02 8.11 3.29
C ALA A 322 -3.11 9.27 3.77
N GLU A 323 -1.83 8.97 4.05
CA GLU A 323 -0.85 9.98 4.44
C GLU A 323 -0.44 10.85 3.24
N ILE A 324 -0.17 10.18 2.11
CA ILE A 324 0.30 10.80 0.87
C ILE A 324 -0.44 10.15 -0.28
N VAL A 325 -0.93 10.97 -1.23
CA VAL A 325 -1.50 10.51 -2.49
C VAL A 325 -0.74 11.16 -3.64
N ILE A 326 -0.19 10.33 -4.54
CA ILE A 326 0.37 10.77 -5.82
C ILE A 326 -0.67 10.50 -6.91
N GLU A 327 -1.05 11.53 -7.65
CA GLU A 327 -2.00 11.44 -8.76
C GLU A 327 -1.28 11.69 -10.08
N GLY A 328 -1.57 10.89 -11.11
CA GLY A 328 -0.93 11.03 -12.40
C GLY A 328 -1.50 10.10 -13.46
N PHE A 329 -0.73 9.92 -14.52
CA PHE A 329 -1.14 9.11 -15.66
C PHE A 329 -0.05 8.13 -16.07
N VAL A 330 -0.47 6.92 -16.44
CA VAL A 330 0.41 5.95 -17.10
C VAL A 330 0.28 6.11 -18.61
N ARG A 331 1.40 6.41 -19.25
CA ARG A 331 1.54 6.51 -20.69
C ARG A 331 1.14 5.21 -21.40
N THR A 332 0.45 5.32 -22.52
CA THR A 332 0.01 4.18 -23.36
C THR A 332 0.79 4.09 -24.68
N ASP A 333 1.59 5.12 -24.97
CA ASP A 333 2.49 5.26 -26.12
C ASP A 333 3.90 4.69 -25.87
N ALA A 334 4.13 4.11 -24.69
CA ALA A 334 5.29 3.26 -24.42
C ALA A 334 5.17 1.88 -25.10
#